data_AF-A0A944XZB9-F1
#
_entry.id   AF-A0A944XZB9-F1
#
_cell.length_a   1.000
_cell.length_b   1.000
_cell.length_c   1.000
_cell.angle_alpha   90.00
_cell.angle_beta   90.00
_cell.angle_gamma   90.00
#
_symmetry.space_group_name_H-M   'P 1'
#
loop_
_entity.id
_entity.type
_entity.pdbx_description
1 polymer ?
#
loop_
_entity_poly.entity_id
_entity_poly.type
_entity_poly.pdbx_seq_one_letter_code
_entity_poly.pdbx_strand_id
1 'polypeptide(L)'
;MDALARRSHIKTTPNPDERLDYVITLTGTLGFRAAESSCQFSIRYIPDKLIISQASFAAYLDAVGEVEWANLEEAATAMLEDMGNEVVARWMQIKAVLSEDGGGTAALSHQIVLEDKQPQWDNASLLARLAVI
;
A
#
# COMPACT_ATOMS: atom_id res chain seq x y z
N MET A 1 2.61 17.25 4.93
CA MET A 1 3.50 16.99 3.78
C MET A 1 2.63 16.88 2.53
N ASP A 2 3.03 17.46 1.40
CA ASP A 2 2.27 17.34 0.14
C ASP A 2 2.56 16.01 -0.59
N ALA A 3 1.81 15.73 -1.66
CA ALA A 3 1.93 14.47 -2.40
C ALA A 3 3.27 14.30 -3.11
N LEU A 4 3.84 15.39 -3.65
CA LEU A 4 5.11 15.32 -4.37
C LEU A 4 6.25 14.96 -3.42
N ALA A 5 6.26 15.56 -2.23
CA ALA A 5 7.24 15.27 -1.20
C ALA A 5 7.18 13.81 -0.76
N ARG A 6 5.98 13.26 -0.50
CA ARG A 6 5.82 11.84 -0.15
C ARG A 6 6.34 10.91 -1.26
N ARG A 7 5.94 11.17 -2.51
CA ARG A 7 6.35 10.37 -3.68
C ARG A 7 7.85 10.38 -3.91
N SER A 8 8.54 11.46 -3.54
CA SER A 8 9.99 11.55 -3.70
C SER A 8 10.78 10.46 -2.94
N HIS A 9 10.18 9.88 -1.89
CA HIS A 9 10.74 8.77 -1.13
C HIS A 9 10.63 7.44 -1.87
N ILE A 10 9.69 7.29 -2.81
CA ILE A 10 9.51 6.08 -3.59
C ILE A 10 10.63 6.00 -4.63
N LYS A 11 11.33 4.87 -4.66
CA LYS A 11 12.35 4.55 -5.66
C LYS A 11 11.99 3.24 -6.31
N THR A 12 12.09 3.22 -7.64
CA THR A 12 11.78 2.06 -8.45
C THR A 12 12.99 1.56 -9.23
N THR A 13 12.95 0.30 -9.60
CA THR A 13 13.91 -0.34 -10.51
C THR A 13 13.15 -1.02 -11.65
N PRO A 14 13.81 -1.26 -12.81
CA PRO A 14 13.18 -2.00 -13.90
C PRO A 14 12.73 -3.40 -13.48
N ASN A 15 11.58 -3.83 -14.00
CA ASN A 15 11.10 -5.21 -13.87
C ASN A 15 12.00 -6.15 -14.68
N PRO A 16 12.58 -7.22 -14.08
CA PRO A 16 13.43 -8.15 -14.81
C PRO A 16 12.71 -8.93 -15.91
N ASP A 17 11.40 -9.13 -15.81
CA ASP A 17 10.59 -9.75 -16.87
C ASP A 17 9.17 -9.19 -16.90
N GLU A 18 8.92 -8.28 -17.84
CA GLU A 18 7.61 -7.64 -18.05
C GLU A 18 6.56 -8.59 -18.65
N ARG A 19 6.96 -9.78 -19.12
CA ARG A 19 6.02 -10.73 -19.75
C ARG A 19 5.30 -11.60 -18.73
N LEU A 20 5.84 -11.73 -17.53
CA LEU A 20 5.29 -12.55 -16.47
C LEU A 20 4.38 -11.73 -15.58
N ASP A 21 3.16 -12.21 -15.36
CA ASP A 21 2.33 -11.72 -14.27
C ASP A 21 2.73 -12.46 -12.98
N TYR A 22 3.35 -11.74 -12.06
CA TYR A 22 3.68 -12.23 -10.73
C TYR A 22 3.31 -11.19 -9.68
N VAL A 23 3.10 -11.63 -8.44
CA VAL A 23 2.61 -10.77 -7.36
C VAL A 23 3.73 -10.47 -6.39
N ILE A 24 3.95 -9.19 -6.15
CA ILE A 24 4.84 -8.70 -5.10
C ILE A 24 3.97 -8.29 -3.92
N THR A 25 4.34 -8.75 -2.72
CA THR A 25 3.71 -8.34 -1.47
C THR A 25 4.75 -7.67 -0.59
N LEU A 26 4.50 -6.43 -0.17
CA LEU A 26 5.30 -5.73 0.83
C LEU A 26 4.40 -5.41 2.01
N THR A 27 4.90 -5.67 3.22
CA THR A 27 4.18 -5.41 4.46
C THR A 27 5.08 -4.59 5.38
N GLY A 28 4.49 -3.61 6.05
CA GLY A 28 5.15 -2.80 7.06
C GLY A 28 4.17 -2.34 8.13
N THR A 29 4.70 -1.65 9.12
CA THR A 29 3.89 -1.04 10.18
C THR A 29 4.00 0.47 10.03
N LEU A 30 2.86 1.13 10.02
CA LEU A 30 2.74 2.57 10.02
C LEU A 30 2.35 3.03 11.43
N GLY A 31 3.18 3.89 12.01
CA GLY A 31 2.84 4.61 13.24
C GLY A 31 2.15 5.93 12.88
N PHE A 32 0.90 6.11 13.31
CA PHE A 32 0.25 7.41 13.15
C PHE A 32 0.70 8.33 14.27
N ARG A 33 1.30 9.48 13.95
CA ARG A 33 1.78 10.43 14.96
C ARG A 33 0.71 10.87 15.97
N ALA A 34 -0.56 10.88 15.56
CA ALA A 34 -1.69 11.33 16.38
C ALA A 34 -2.27 10.26 17.31
N ALA A 35 -1.86 8.99 17.21
CA ALA A 35 -2.41 7.89 17.99
C ALA A 35 -1.32 6.90 18.44
N GLU A 36 -1.45 6.34 19.65
CA GLU A 36 -0.61 5.20 20.10
C GLU A 36 -0.94 3.89 19.35
N SER A 37 -1.85 3.94 18.38
CA SER A 37 -2.28 2.80 17.58
C SER A 37 -1.29 2.48 16.48
N SER A 38 -1.00 1.19 16.31
CA SER A 38 -0.19 0.70 15.19
C SER A 38 -1.10 0.25 14.05
N CYS A 39 -0.74 0.65 12.82
CA CYS A 39 -1.44 0.22 11.62
C CYS A 39 -0.55 -0.72 10.83
N GLN A 40 -0.98 -1.97 10.65
CA GLN A 40 -0.33 -2.87 9.72
C GLN A 40 -0.75 -2.49 8.31
N PHE A 41 0.21 -2.16 7.46
CA PHE A 41 -0.01 -1.82 6.07
C PHE A 41 0.61 -2.88 5.17
N SER A 42 -0.12 -3.28 4.14
CA SER A 42 0.38 -4.18 3.10
C SER A 42 -0.04 -3.70 1.72
N ILE A 43 0.90 -3.77 0.79
CA ILE A 43 0.65 -3.57 -0.64
C ILE A 43 0.90 -4.89 -1.36
N ARG A 44 -0.06 -5.26 -2.21
CA ARG A 44 0.08 -6.34 -3.18
C ARG A 44 -0.05 -5.74 -4.57
N TYR A 45 0.86 -6.07 -5.48
CA TYR A 45 0.76 -5.55 -6.84
C TYR A 45 1.37 -6.50 -7.87
N ILE A 46 0.92 -6.35 -9.11
CA ILE A 46 1.48 -6.99 -10.29
C ILE A 46 2.24 -5.92 -11.05
N PRO A 47 3.59 -5.99 -11.13
CA PRO A 47 4.38 -4.97 -11.78
C PRO A 47 4.11 -4.95 -13.29
N ASP A 48 4.25 -3.78 -13.90
CA ASP A 48 4.43 -3.65 -15.34
C ASP A 48 5.93 -3.49 -15.63
N LYS A 49 6.41 -2.25 -15.77
CA LYS A 49 7.81 -1.94 -16.08
C LYS A 49 8.68 -1.70 -14.85
N LEU A 50 8.07 -1.36 -13.72
CA LEU A 50 8.77 -0.87 -12.54
C LEU A 50 8.40 -1.68 -11.30
N ILE A 51 9.36 -1.78 -10.39
CA ILE A 51 9.25 -2.47 -9.09
C ILE A 51 9.73 -1.52 -8.00
N ILE A 52 9.03 -1.49 -6.87
CA ILE A 52 9.41 -0.70 -5.70
C ILE A 52 10.65 -1.31 -5.03
N SER A 53 11.63 -0.48 -4.68
CA SER A 53 12.72 -0.89 -3.80
C SER A 53 12.21 -1.06 -2.35
N GLN A 54 12.54 -2.18 -1.70
CA GLN A 54 12.13 -2.43 -0.32
C GLN A 54 12.55 -1.32 0.66
N ALA A 55 13.75 -0.75 0.49
CA ALA A 55 14.24 0.33 1.36
C ALA A 55 13.47 1.63 1.15
N SER A 56 13.03 1.92 -0.08
CA SER A 56 12.26 3.12 -0.40
C SER A 56 10.83 3.01 0.13
N PHE A 57 10.26 1.80 0.14
CA PHE A 57 8.97 1.53 0.75
C PHE A 57 8.96 1.82 2.25
N ALA A 58 10.00 1.39 2.99
CA ALA A 58 10.11 1.69 4.42
C ALA A 58 10.18 3.22 4.67
N ALA A 59 11.05 3.92 3.93
CA ALA A 59 11.17 5.37 4.05
C ALA A 59 9.87 6.12 3.67
N TYR A 60 9.10 5.57 2.73
CA TYR A 60 7.79 6.10 2.37
C TYR A 60 6.77 5.92 3.52
N LEU A 61 6.74 4.75 4.17
CA LEU A 61 5.85 4.53 5.32
C LEU A 61 6.15 5.50 6.47
N ASP A 62 7.42 5.76 6.76
CA ASP A 62 7.82 6.76 7.75
C ASP A 62 7.28 8.15 7.38
N ALA A 63 7.46 8.57 6.12
CA ALA A 63 6.98 9.86 5.63
C ALA A 63 5.44 9.99 5.66
N VAL A 64 4.71 8.91 5.39
CA VAL A 64 3.25 8.88 5.49
C VAL A 64 2.78 8.98 6.95
N GLY A 65 3.50 8.36 7.88
CA GLY A 65 3.21 8.42 9.32
C GLY A 65 3.41 9.82 9.93
N GLU A 66 4.20 10.68 9.29
CA GLU A 66 4.38 12.08 9.68
C GLU A 66 3.22 12.99 9.27
N VAL A 67 2.34 12.53 8.38
CA VAL A 67 1.17 13.28 7.92
C VAL A 67 0.01 13.04 8.87
N GLU A 68 -0.68 14.13 9.22
CA GLU A 68 -1.94 14.06 9.94
C GLU A 68 -3.06 13.76 8.93
N TRP A 69 -3.68 12.59 9.07
CA TRP A 69 -4.78 12.12 8.25
C TRP A 69 -6.09 12.24 9.03
N ALA A 70 -7.19 12.57 8.36
CA ALA A 70 -8.50 12.63 9.01
C ALA A 70 -8.99 11.24 9.42
N ASN A 71 -8.65 10.20 8.65
CA ASN A 71 -9.01 8.81 8.91
C ASN A 71 -8.09 7.84 8.14
N LEU A 72 -8.29 6.54 8.35
CA LEU A 72 -7.50 5.47 7.73
C LEU A 72 -7.74 5.41 6.21
N GLU A 73 -8.96 5.71 5.78
CA GLU A 73 -9.40 5.68 4.39
C GLU A 73 -8.68 6.75 3.56
N GLU A 74 -8.50 7.95 4.10
CA GLU A 74 -7.76 9.05 3.47
C GLU A 74 -6.28 8.68 3.30
N ALA A 75 -5.66 8.15 4.37
CA ALA A 75 -4.28 7.68 4.31
C ALA A 75 -4.10 6.58 3.25
N ALA A 76 -4.95 5.54 3.29
CA ALA A 76 -4.89 4.44 2.34
C ALA A 76 -5.13 4.88 0.89
N THR A 77 -6.04 5.83 0.66
CA THR A 77 -6.32 6.40 -0.67
C THR A 77 -5.12 7.17 -1.20
N ALA A 78 -4.52 8.03 -0.39
CA ALA A 78 -3.32 8.77 -0.77
C ALA A 78 -2.15 7.83 -1.10
N MET A 79 -2.01 6.73 -0.34
CA MET A 79 -0.99 5.72 -0.61
C MET A 79 -1.23 4.98 -1.93
N LEU A 80 -2.49 4.67 -2.27
CA LEU A 80 -2.84 4.05 -3.54
C LEU A 80 -2.46 4.95 -4.71
N GLU A 81 -2.80 6.24 -4.61
CA GLU A 81 -2.47 7.22 -5.64
C GLU A 81 -0.96 7.42 -5.77
N ASP A 82 -0.23 7.56 -4.67
CA ASP A 82 1.22 7.75 -4.69
C ASP A 82 1.92 6.53 -5.33
N MET A 83 1.57 5.32 -4.91
CA MET A 83 2.15 4.09 -5.44
C MET A 83 1.73 3.83 -6.89
N GLY A 84 0.46 4.09 -7.22
CA GLY A 84 -0.06 3.95 -8.58
C GLY A 84 0.68 4.86 -9.57
N ASN A 85 1.01 6.09 -9.17
CA ASN A 85 1.75 7.03 -10.00
C ASN A 85 3.23 6.64 -10.18
N GLU A 86 3.89 6.16 -9.13
CA GLU A 86 5.34 5.88 -9.21
C GLU A 86 5.66 4.49 -9.76
N VAL A 87 4.79 3.51 -9.54
CA VAL A 87 5.01 2.11 -9.95
C VAL A 87 4.32 1.81 -11.27
N VAL A 88 3.16 2.43 -11.51
CA VAL A 88 2.31 2.20 -12.70
C VAL A 88 2.05 0.69 -12.87
N ALA A 89 1.70 0.02 -11.77
CA ALA A 89 1.43 -1.42 -11.74
C ALA A 89 0.22 -1.77 -12.61
N ARG A 90 0.17 -3.02 -13.12
CA ARG A 90 -0.99 -3.53 -13.87
C ARG A 90 -2.22 -3.66 -12.97
N TRP A 91 -1.96 -4.08 -11.74
CA TRP A 91 -2.94 -4.23 -10.66
C TRP A 91 -2.27 -3.93 -9.34
N MET A 92 -2.98 -3.28 -8.43
CA MET A 92 -2.52 -2.94 -7.10
C MET A 92 -3.67 -3.07 -6.10
N GLN A 93 -3.34 -3.63 -4.94
CA GLN A 93 -4.19 -3.67 -3.76
C GLN A 93 -3.41 -3.11 -2.59
N ILE A 94 -4.07 -2.25 -1.84
CA ILE A 94 -3.63 -1.80 -0.54
C ILE A 94 -4.57 -2.37 0.51
N LYS A 95 -3.99 -2.89 1.59
CA LYS A 95 -4.71 -3.30 2.78
C LYS A 95 -4.07 -2.64 3.99
N ALA A 96 -4.89 -1.95 4.78
CA ALA A 96 -4.46 -1.35 6.04
C ALA A 96 -5.35 -1.86 7.17
N VAL A 97 -4.73 -2.28 8.27
CA VAL A 97 -5.38 -2.83 9.46
C VAL A 97 -4.91 -2.02 10.65
N LEU A 98 -5.80 -1.18 11.18
CA LEU A 98 -5.58 -0.48 12.42
C LEU A 98 -6.04 -1.37 13.57
N SER A 99 -5.13 -1.66 14.49
CA SER A 99 -5.43 -2.34 15.75
C SER A 99 -5.26 -1.33 16.88
N GLU A 100 -6.31 -1.15 17.68
CA GLU A 100 -6.21 -0.34 18.90
C GLU A 100 -5.74 -1.25 20.04
N ASP A 101 -4.51 -1.03 20.53
CA ASP A 101 -4.04 -1.62 21.78
C ASP A 101 -4.63 -0.82 22.96
N GLY A 102 -5.96 -0.83 23.09
CA GLY A 102 -6.69 -0.11 24.13
C GLY A 102 -7.14 -1.05 25.24
N GLY A 103 -6.67 -0.84 26.47
CA GLY A 103 -7.05 -1.57 27.70
C GLY A 103 -8.52 -1.43 28.15
N GLY A 104 -9.44 -1.17 27.22
CA GLY A 104 -10.88 -1.14 27.41
C GLY A 104 -11.56 -2.46 26.99
N THR A 105 -12.82 -2.64 27.37
CA THR A 105 -13.56 -3.91 27.21
C THR A 105 -14.00 -4.25 25.78
N ALA A 106 -13.74 -3.39 24.79
CA ALA A 106 -14.09 -3.63 23.39
C ALA A 106 -12.86 -3.40 22.50
N ALA A 107 -12.25 -4.50 22.03
CA ALA A 107 -11.21 -4.43 21.01
C ALA A 107 -11.88 -4.23 19.64
N LEU A 108 -11.67 -3.06 19.03
CA LEU A 108 -12.11 -2.76 17.67
C LEU A 108 -10.95 -2.98 16.70
N SER A 109 -11.20 -3.71 15.61
CA SER A 109 -10.26 -3.78 14.48
C SER A 109 -10.88 -3.06 13.30
N HIS A 110 -10.17 -2.05 12.77
CA HIS A 110 -10.58 -1.30 11.60
C HIS A 110 -9.69 -1.71 10.41
N GLN A 111 -10.30 -2.32 9.39
CA GLN A 111 -9.62 -2.76 8.18
C GLN A 111 -10.22 -2.10 6.95
N ILE A 112 -9.33 -1.64 6.06
CA ILE A 112 -9.66 -1.19 4.71
C ILE A 112 -8.88 -2.02 3.68
N VAL A 113 -9.54 -2.30 2.55
CA VAL A 113 -8.90 -2.82 1.34
C VAL A 113 -9.31 -1.91 0.17
N LEU A 114 -8.30 -1.42 -0.56
CA LEU A 114 -8.47 -0.63 -1.78
C LEU A 114 -7.81 -1.38 -2.93
N GLU A 115 -8.41 -1.33 -4.12
CA GLU A 115 -7.88 -1.95 -5.33
C GLU A 115 -7.97 -1.00 -6.52
N ASP A 116 -6.95 -1.04 -7.36
CA ASP A 116 -6.93 -0.36 -8.66
C ASP A 116 -6.21 -1.21 -9.70
N LYS A 117 -6.53 -1.00 -10.98
CA LYS A 117 -5.89 -1.70 -12.10
C LYS A 117 -5.88 -0.87 -13.36
N GLN A 118 -4.90 -1.14 -14.22
CA GLN A 118 -4.84 -0.49 -15.52
C GLN A 118 -6.10 -0.79 -16.35
N PRO A 119 -6.59 0.20 -17.11
CA PRO A 119 -7.64 -0.04 -18.08
C PRO A 119 -7.25 -1.19 -19.01
N GLN A 120 -8.19 -2.11 -19.28
CA GLN A 120 -8.01 -3.25 -20.18
C GLN A 120 -7.11 -4.40 -19.69
N TRP A 121 -6.44 -4.26 -18.54
CA TRP A 121 -5.76 -5.41 -17.93
C TRP A 121 -6.77 -6.31 -17.20
N ASP A 122 -6.72 -7.59 -17.52
CA ASP A 122 -7.50 -8.62 -16.84
C ASP A 122 -6.73 -9.94 -16.75
N ASN A 123 -6.78 -10.55 -15.58
CA ASN A 123 -6.26 -11.89 -15.33
C ASN A 123 -7.10 -12.55 -14.25
N ALA A 124 -8.36 -12.82 -14.58
CA ALA A 124 -9.36 -13.34 -13.66
C ALA A 124 -8.88 -14.59 -12.89
N SER A 125 -8.11 -15.47 -13.53
CA SER A 125 -7.59 -16.68 -12.88
C SER A 125 -6.57 -16.38 -11.78
N LEU A 126 -5.69 -15.40 -11.98
CA LEU A 126 -4.74 -14.95 -10.97
C LEU A 126 -5.47 -14.22 -9.83
N LEU A 127 -6.38 -13.30 -10.16
CA LEU A 127 -7.14 -12.53 -9.17
C LEU A 127 -8.01 -13.44 -8.29
N ALA A 128 -8.64 -14.46 -8.88
CA ALA A 128 -9.42 -15.45 -8.13
C ALA A 128 -8.57 -16.18 -7.06
N ARG A 129 -7.28 -16.39 -7.32
CA ARG A 129 -6.36 -16.99 -6.34
C ARG A 129 -5.96 -16.02 -5.23
N LEU A 130 -5.91 -14.71 -5.52
CA LEU A 130 -5.56 -13.68 -4.55
C LEU A 130 -6.67 -13.38 -3.56
N ALA A 131 -7.94 -13.54 -3.96
CA ALA A 131 -9.10 -13.38 -3.08
C ALA A 131 -9.15 -14.40 -1.93
N VAL A 132 -8.40 -15.50 -2.04
CA VAL A 132 -8.38 -16.60 -1.07
C VAL A 132 -7.25 -16.44 -0.02
N ILE A 133 -6.32 -15.50 -0.24
CA ILE A 133 -5.12 -15.26 0.61
C ILE A 133 -5.27 -13.97 1.40
#